data_AF-A0A428UM02-F1
#
_entry.id   AF-A0A428UM02-F1
#
_cell.length_a   1.000
_cell.length_b   1.000
_cell.length_c   1.000
_cell.angle_alpha   90.00
_cell.angle_beta   90.00
_cell.angle_gamma   90.00
#
_symmetry.space_group_name_H-M   'P 1'
#
loop_
_entity.id
_entity.type
_entity.pdbx_description
1 polymer ?
#
loop_
_entity_poly.entity_id
_entity_poly.type
_entity_poly.pdbx_seq_one_letter_code
_entity_poly.pdbx_strand_id
1 'polypeptide(L)'
;MTDDKTKVIGGKNNFWLWSEETGFDLTHPDEPSSPPVYHRLSLTTSTEQVTIDPSKTALVVVDMQNYFLSPLLGRPYDGPGLIMAMRLEEQVIPACRRADIPIIWVGWGLDEADLDNIPPPTALLFTMDNNFEDNPNEPKYFWSAW
;
A
#
# COMPACT_ATOMS: atom_id res chain seq x y z
N MET A 1 7.75 5.39 -39.11
CA MET A 1 7.14 5.84 -37.84
C MET A 1 5.75 5.24 -37.83
N THR A 2 5.57 4.14 -37.11
CA THR A 2 4.27 3.52 -36.94
C THR A 2 3.44 4.43 -36.06
N ASP A 3 2.26 4.80 -36.54
CA ASP A 3 1.24 5.54 -35.80
C ASP A 3 0.89 4.71 -34.56
N ASP A 4 1.37 5.11 -33.38
CA ASP A 4 1.16 4.36 -32.13
C ASP A 4 -0.33 4.42 -31.79
N LYS A 5 -1.04 3.32 -32.05
CA LYS A 5 -2.49 3.25 -31.89
C LYS A 5 -2.83 3.13 -30.41
N THR A 6 -3.14 4.28 -29.80
CA THR A 6 -3.72 4.32 -28.46
C THR A 6 -5.06 3.58 -28.44
N LYS A 7 -5.20 2.59 -27.56
CA LYS A 7 -6.44 1.88 -27.27
C LYS A 7 -7.08 2.48 -26.03
N VAL A 8 -8.41 2.60 -26.06
CA VAL A 8 -9.21 3.02 -24.90
C VAL A 8 -9.77 1.78 -24.22
N ILE A 9 -9.51 1.64 -22.92
CA ILE A 9 -9.95 0.50 -22.11
C ILE A 9 -10.90 1.03 -21.04
N GLY A 10 -12.19 0.68 -21.12
CA GLY A 10 -13.20 1.10 -20.13
C GLY A 10 -14.42 1.76 -20.76
N GLY A 11 -15.20 2.45 -19.93
CA GLY A 11 -16.43 3.14 -20.32
C GLY A 11 -16.23 4.65 -20.50
N LYS A 12 -17.27 5.33 -20.99
CA LYS A 12 -17.23 6.78 -21.30
C LYS A 12 -16.70 7.64 -20.15
N ASN A 13 -17.08 7.33 -18.90
CA ASN A 13 -16.75 8.15 -17.73
C ASN A 13 -15.54 7.64 -16.94
N ASN A 14 -15.04 6.45 -17.27
CA ASN A 14 -13.94 5.82 -16.55
C ASN A 14 -13.21 4.88 -17.51
N PHE A 15 -12.07 5.33 -17.98
CA PHE A 15 -11.26 4.65 -18.96
C PHE A 15 -9.77 4.80 -18.64
N TRP A 16 -8.98 3.87 -19.16
CA TRP A 16 -7.54 3.96 -19.26
C TRP A 16 -7.15 4.06 -20.73
N LEU A 17 -5.99 4.64 -20.99
CA LEU A 17 -5.37 4.60 -22.31
C LEU A 17 -4.25 3.58 -22.29
N TRP A 18 -4.03 2.91 -23.40
CA TRP A 18 -2.93 1.96 -23.53
C TRP A 18 -2.29 2.07 -24.91
N SER A 19 -0.97 1.97 -24.97
CA SER A 19 -0.23 1.89 -26.24
C SER A 19 0.91 0.90 -26.14
N GLU A 20 1.40 0.42 -27.29
CA GLU A 20 2.53 -0.53 -27.31
C GLU A 20 3.84 0.13 -26.87
N GLU A 21 3.97 1.45 -27.08
CA GLU A 21 5.18 2.20 -26.74
C GLU A 21 5.25 2.57 -25.25
N THR A 22 4.11 2.97 -24.65
CA THR A 22 4.09 3.59 -23.32
C THR A 22 3.35 2.79 -22.25
N GLY A 23 2.79 1.64 -22.63
CA GLY A 23 2.02 0.79 -21.72
C GLY A 23 0.70 1.47 -21.31
N PHE A 24 0.35 1.37 -20.03
CA PHE A 24 -0.88 1.97 -19.50
C PHE A 24 -0.68 3.44 -19.12
N ASP A 25 -1.62 4.29 -19.52
CA ASP A 25 -1.77 5.65 -19.03
C ASP A 25 -3.02 5.75 -18.14
N LEU A 26 -2.76 5.98 -16.85
CA LEU A 26 -3.74 6.11 -15.77
C LEU A 26 -3.91 7.58 -15.33
N THR A 27 -3.45 8.55 -16.13
CA THR A 27 -3.56 9.99 -15.80
C THR A 27 -4.99 10.53 -15.86
N HIS A 28 -5.95 9.74 -16.36
CA HIS A 28 -7.37 10.08 -16.47
C HIS A 28 -7.62 11.48 -17.05
N PRO A 29 -7.34 11.70 -18.35
CA PRO A 29 -7.74 12.94 -19.01
C PRO A 29 -9.27 13.03 -19.10
N ASP A 30 -9.81 14.23 -19.37
CA ASP A 30 -11.26 14.46 -19.44
C ASP A 30 -11.95 13.60 -20.52
N GLU A 31 -11.27 13.41 -21.65
CA GLU A 31 -11.73 12.58 -22.77
C GLU A 31 -10.55 11.77 -23.33
N PRO A 32 -10.76 10.59 -23.94
CA PRO A 32 -9.67 9.77 -24.46
C PRO A 32 -8.79 10.44 -25.52
N SER A 33 -9.34 11.42 -26.25
CA SER A 33 -8.62 12.18 -27.28
C SER A 33 -8.06 13.51 -26.79
N SER A 34 -8.24 13.85 -25.51
CA SER A 34 -7.68 15.08 -24.94
C SER A 34 -6.14 15.04 -24.99
N PRO A 35 -5.48 16.21 -25.10
CA PRO A 35 -4.03 16.27 -24.98
C PRO A 35 -3.55 15.63 -23.66
N PRO A 36 -2.33 15.08 -23.62
CA PRO A 36 -1.78 14.53 -22.39
C PRO A 36 -1.80 15.55 -21.24
N VAL A 37 -2.25 15.13 -20.06
CA VAL A 37 -2.14 15.93 -18.84
C VAL A 37 -0.65 16.08 -18.52
N TYR A 38 -0.14 17.29 -18.28
CA TYR A 38 1.26 17.52 -17.92
C TYR A 38 1.40 17.57 -16.40
N HIS A 39 2.48 16.97 -15.89
CA HIS A 39 2.64 16.24 -14.60
C HIS A 39 2.39 14.73 -14.75
N ARG A 40 3.32 14.05 -15.42
CA ARG A 40 3.27 12.61 -15.70
C ARG A 40 4.49 11.94 -15.10
N LEU A 41 4.30 10.85 -14.37
CA LEU A 41 5.38 10.00 -13.90
C LEU A 41 5.21 8.62 -14.50
N SER A 42 6.21 8.17 -15.25
CA SER A 42 6.26 6.82 -15.79
C SER A 42 6.97 5.90 -14.79
N LEU A 43 6.28 4.84 -14.42
CA LEU A 43 6.72 3.78 -13.54
C LEU A 43 7.01 2.53 -14.37
N THR A 44 8.24 2.03 -14.28
CA THR A 44 8.59 0.72 -14.84
C THR A 44 8.10 -0.36 -13.87
N THR A 45 7.20 -1.23 -14.33
CA THR A 45 6.75 -2.38 -13.56
C THR A 45 7.31 -3.69 -14.14
N SER A 46 7.01 -4.82 -13.53
CA SER A 46 7.47 -6.13 -14.00
C SER A 46 6.78 -6.61 -15.29
N THR A 47 5.61 -6.06 -15.63
CA THR A 47 4.82 -6.48 -16.80
C THR A 47 4.76 -5.39 -17.86
N GLU A 48 4.36 -4.18 -17.48
CA GLU A 48 4.10 -3.07 -18.40
C GLU A 48 4.50 -1.73 -17.79
N GLN A 49 4.84 -0.74 -18.63
CA GLN A 49 5.01 0.62 -18.13
C GLN A 49 3.65 1.19 -17.70
N VAL A 50 3.64 1.98 -16.63
CA VAL A 50 2.44 2.67 -16.15
C VAL A 50 2.76 4.15 -15.99
N THR A 51 1.95 5.02 -16.58
CA THR A 51 2.04 6.47 -16.39
C THR A 51 0.93 6.96 -15.46
N ILE A 52 1.30 7.72 -14.45
CA ILE A 52 0.38 8.30 -13.46
C ILE A 52 0.47 9.83 -13.44
N ASP A 53 -0.62 10.46 -13.01
CA ASP A 53 -0.65 11.88 -12.67
C ASP A 53 -0.48 12.01 -11.15
N PRO A 54 0.62 12.60 -10.65
CA PRO A 54 0.86 12.75 -9.22
C PRO A 54 -0.27 13.46 -8.47
N SER A 55 -0.92 14.43 -9.12
CA SER A 55 -2.00 15.22 -8.50
C SER A 55 -3.29 14.43 -8.29
N LYS A 56 -3.44 13.30 -8.99
CA LYS A 56 -4.57 12.36 -8.90
C LYS A 56 -4.16 11.03 -8.24
N THR A 57 -2.97 10.95 -7.67
CA THR A 57 -2.40 9.74 -7.08
C THR A 57 -2.18 9.92 -5.59
N ALA A 58 -2.28 8.84 -4.81
CA ALA A 58 -1.83 8.79 -3.43
C ALA A 58 -1.04 7.51 -3.15
N LEU A 59 -0.04 7.59 -2.27
CA LEU A 59 0.60 6.43 -1.66
C LEU A 59 -0.23 6.00 -0.45
N VAL A 60 -0.79 4.80 -0.49
CA VAL A 60 -1.49 4.19 0.66
C VAL A 60 -0.59 3.16 1.31
N VAL A 61 -0.23 3.37 2.56
CA VAL A 61 0.54 2.44 3.38
C VAL A 61 -0.40 1.73 4.32
N VAL A 62 -0.49 0.40 4.19
CA VAL A 62 -1.48 -0.44 4.89
C VAL A 62 -0.78 -1.29 5.94
N ASP A 63 -1.27 -1.21 7.18
CA ASP A 63 -0.97 -2.12 8.29
C ASP A 63 0.53 -2.28 8.61
N MET A 64 1.33 -1.25 8.35
CA MET A 64 2.76 -1.20 8.70
C MET A 64 2.98 -0.79 10.18
N GLN A 65 2.14 -1.31 11.08
CA GLN A 65 2.20 -1.06 12.53
C GLN A 65 3.22 -1.99 13.21
N ASN A 66 3.75 -1.58 14.36
CA ASN A 66 4.75 -2.35 15.12
C ASN A 66 4.32 -3.80 15.39
N TYR A 67 3.03 -4.06 15.64
CA TYR A 67 2.50 -5.41 15.83
C TYR A 67 2.96 -6.39 14.74
N PHE A 68 2.95 -5.95 13.47
CA PHE A 68 3.31 -6.79 12.33
C PHE A 68 4.81 -6.79 12.01
N LEU A 69 5.55 -5.79 12.50
CA LEU A 69 6.91 -5.50 12.04
C LEU A 69 8.01 -5.68 13.10
N SER A 70 7.69 -5.45 14.36
CA SER A 70 8.69 -5.25 15.42
C SER A 70 9.28 -6.56 15.91
N PRO A 71 10.61 -6.74 15.87
CA PRO A 71 11.25 -7.90 16.48
C PRO A 71 11.10 -7.99 18.01
N LEU A 72 10.81 -6.86 18.66
CA LEU A 72 10.46 -6.85 20.09
C LEU A 72 9.10 -7.53 20.37
N LEU A 73 8.27 -7.68 19.33
CA LEU A 73 7.00 -8.40 19.36
C LEU A 73 7.13 -9.74 18.63
N GLY A 74 8.29 -10.39 18.74
CA GLY A 74 8.55 -11.73 18.19
C GLY A 74 8.72 -11.82 16.68
N ARG A 75 8.68 -10.69 15.94
CA ARG A 75 8.83 -10.71 14.48
C ARG A 75 10.29 -10.93 14.04
N PRO A 76 10.54 -11.60 12.90
CA PRO A 76 11.90 -11.78 12.41
C PRO A 76 12.52 -10.44 11.96
N TYR A 77 13.80 -10.23 12.32
CA TYR A 77 14.57 -9.04 11.93
C TYR A 77 14.77 -8.91 10.41
N ASP A 78 14.68 -10.02 9.68
CA ASP A 78 14.75 -10.11 8.23
C ASP A 78 13.38 -10.44 7.60
N GLY A 79 12.30 -10.21 8.35
CA GLY A 79 10.95 -10.41 7.87
C GLY A 79 10.63 -9.52 6.67
N PRO A 80 9.83 -10.01 5.71
CA PRO A 80 9.48 -9.25 4.51
C PRO A 80 8.80 -7.90 4.84
N GLY A 81 8.00 -7.85 5.92
CA GLY A 81 7.39 -6.62 6.40
C GLY A 81 8.43 -5.58 6.82
N LEU A 82 9.41 -5.97 7.64
CA LEU A 82 10.44 -5.04 8.13
C LEU A 82 11.36 -4.57 7.00
N ILE A 83 11.74 -5.47 6.08
CA ILE A 83 12.48 -5.11 4.86
C ILE A 83 11.69 -4.08 4.03
N MET A 84 10.37 -4.27 3.90
CA MET A 84 9.53 -3.31 3.18
C MET A 84 9.40 -1.98 3.93
N ALA A 85 9.34 -1.98 5.26
CA ALA A 85 9.32 -0.76 6.07
C ALA A 85 10.57 0.09 5.83
N MET A 86 11.75 -0.54 5.80
CA MET A 86 13.01 0.14 5.48
C MET A 86 13.00 0.72 4.06
N ARG A 87 12.55 -0.04 3.05
CA ARG A 87 12.44 0.47 1.67
C ARG A 87 11.44 1.63 1.55
N LEU A 88 10.34 1.55 2.28
CA LEU A 88 9.33 2.58 2.33
C LEU A 88 9.92 3.89 2.87
N GLU A 89 10.65 3.82 3.98
CA GLU A 89 11.34 4.95 4.60
C GLU A 89 12.45 5.54 3.72
N GLU A 90 13.35 4.70 3.21
CA GLU A 90 14.56 5.15 2.52
C GLU A 90 14.30 5.61 1.08
N GLN A 91 13.29 5.06 0.40
CA GLN A 91 13.13 5.21 -1.05
C GLN A 91 11.75 5.75 -1.43
N VAL A 92 10.69 5.04 -1.03
CA VAL A 92 9.34 5.29 -1.57
C VAL A 92 8.74 6.59 -1.02
N ILE A 93 8.73 6.79 0.30
CA ILE A 93 8.22 8.01 0.94
C ILE A 93 8.95 9.25 0.41
N PRO A 94 10.30 9.29 0.36
CA PRO A 94 11.02 10.41 -0.23
C PRO A 94 10.66 10.66 -1.69
N ALA A 95 10.49 9.61 -2.50
CA ALA A 95 10.11 9.75 -3.92
C ALA A 95 8.72 10.36 -4.07
N CYS A 96 7.73 9.86 -3.32
CA CYS A 96 6.37 10.40 -3.32
C CYS A 96 6.34 11.86 -2.86
N ARG A 97 7.07 12.21 -1.79
CA ARG A 97 7.16 13.60 -1.31
C ARG A 97 7.76 14.56 -2.34
N ARG A 98 8.80 14.13 -3.08
CA ARG A 98 9.38 14.96 -4.17
C ARG A 98 8.44 15.16 -5.34
N ALA A 99 7.48 14.26 -5.52
CA ALA A 99 6.48 14.31 -6.57
C ALA A 99 5.15 14.95 -6.11
N ASP A 100 5.10 15.51 -4.89
CA ASP A 100 3.89 16.03 -4.26
C ASP A 100 2.73 15.01 -4.17
N ILE A 101 3.06 13.71 -4.13
CA ILE A 101 2.09 12.63 -3.95
C ILE A 101 1.73 12.53 -2.45
N PRO A 102 0.45 12.69 -2.07
CA PRO A 102 -0.01 12.49 -0.70
C PRO A 102 0.28 11.10 -0.18
N ILE A 103 0.60 11.00 1.11
CA ILE A 103 0.87 9.73 1.79
C ILE A 103 -0.21 9.50 2.84
N ILE A 104 -0.94 8.40 2.69
CA ILE A 104 -2.04 7.99 3.55
C ILE A 104 -1.61 6.74 4.30
N TRP A 105 -1.66 6.79 5.62
CA TRP A 105 -1.43 5.63 6.47
C TRP A 105 -2.76 5.11 6.96
N VAL A 106 -3.00 3.82 6.73
CA VAL A 106 -4.14 3.12 7.29
C VAL A 106 -3.62 1.99 8.16
N GLY A 107 -4.25 1.85 9.32
CA GLY A 107 -3.97 0.81 10.29
C GLY A 107 -5.24 0.47 11.03
N TRP A 108 -5.21 -0.63 11.75
CA TRP A 108 -6.32 -1.04 12.59
C TRP A 108 -6.17 -0.35 13.95
N GLY A 109 -7.24 0.30 14.38
CA GLY A 109 -7.43 0.77 15.76
C GLY A 109 -8.61 0.00 16.32
N LEU A 110 -8.33 -0.98 17.17
CA LEU A 110 -9.36 -1.71 17.90
C LEU A 110 -9.39 -1.14 19.33
N ASP A 111 -10.58 -0.84 19.82
CA ASP A 111 -10.79 -0.58 21.23
C ASP A 111 -11.25 -1.85 21.98
N GLU A 112 -11.41 -1.75 23.30
CA GLU A 112 -11.85 -2.88 24.13
C GLU A 112 -13.23 -3.41 23.69
N ALA A 113 -14.13 -2.54 23.24
CA ALA A 113 -15.45 -2.94 22.79
C ALA A 113 -15.39 -3.65 21.43
N ASP A 114 -14.48 -3.25 20.54
CA ASP A 114 -14.22 -3.95 19.29
C ASP A 114 -13.71 -5.37 19.53
N LEU A 115 -12.84 -5.54 20.54
CA LEU A 115 -12.33 -6.86 20.94
C LEU A 115 -13.44 -7.78 21.48
N ASP A 116 -14.35 -7.25 22.29
CA ASP A 116 -15.50 -8.01 22.80
C ASP A 116 -16.44 -8.49 21.69
N ASN A 117 -16.51 -7.75 20.57
CA ASN A 117 -17.39 -8.03 19.44
C ASN A 117 -16.67 -8.65 18.23
N ILE A 118 -15.37 -8.95 18.36
CA ILE A 118 -14.57 -9.40 17.22
C ILE A 118 -15.06 -10.79 16.74
N PRO A 119 -15.23 -11.00 15.42
CA PRO A 119 -15.66 -12.30 14.92
C PRO A 119 -14.69 -13.43 15.31
N PRO A 120 -15.17 -14.64 15.67
CA PRO A 120 -14.31 -15.74 16.07
C PRO A 120 -13.17 -16.09 15.10
N PRO A 121 -13.33 -16.03 13.77
CA PRO A 121 -12.21 -16.28 12.85
C PRO A 121 -11.08 -15.25 12.99
N THR A 122 -11.43 -13.99 13.22
CA THR A 122 -10.46 -12.90 13.43
C THR A 122 -9.77 -13.08 14.79
N ALA A 123 -10.53 -13.38 15.85
CA ALA A 123 -9.95 -13.70 17.16
C ALA A 123 -8.98 -14.88 17.10
N LEU A 124 -9.34 -15.94 16.36
CA LEU A 124 -8.53 -17.13 16.22
C LEU A 124 -7.16 -16.83 15.59
N LEU A 125 -7.13 -15.96 14.58
CA LEU A 125 -5.89 -15.57 13.90
C LEU A 125 -4.87 -14.95 14.86
N PHE A 126 -5.33 -14.11 15.79
CA PHE A 126 -4.46 -13.42 16.75
C PHE A 126 -4.22 -14.22 18.03
N THR A 127 -5.15 -15.08 18.45
CA THR A 127 -4.95 -15.95 19.63
C THR A 127 -4.00 -17.12 19.37
N MET A 128 -3.82 -17.51 18.12
CA MET A 128 -2.78 -18.45 17.69
C MET A 128 -1.43 -17.78 17.41
N ASP A 129 -1.33 -16.46 17.63
CA ASP A 129 -0.09 -15.72 17.49
C ASP A 129 0.80 -15.93 18.73
N ASN A 130 1.71 -16.87 18.64
CA ASN A 130 2.62 -17.22 19.74
C ASN A 130 3.74 -16.20 19.97
N ASN A 131 3.73 -15.08 19.26
CA ASN A 131 4.75 -14.04 19.38
C ASN A 131 4.72 -13.26 20.71
N PHE A 132 3.69 -13.50 21.54
CA PHE A 132 3.55 -12.99 22.90
C PHE A 132 3.64 -14.10 23.96
N GLU A 133 4.26 -15.25 23.65
CA GLU A 133 4.47 -16.29 24.67
C GLU A 133 5.48 -15.84 25.74
N ASP A 134 4.95 -15.55 26.93
CA ASP A 134 5.68 -15.07 28.09
C ASP A 134 6.70 -16.07 28.66
N ASN A 135 7.84 -15.49 29.03
CA ASN A 135 8.70 -15.91 30.12
C ASN A 135 7.88 -16.44 31.32
N PRO A 136 8.14 -17.65 31.83
CA PRO A 136 7.27 -18.36 32.79
C PRO A 136 7.04 -17.68 34.15
N ASN A 137 7.57 -16.48 34.40
CA ASN A 137 7.51 -15.79 35.69
C ASN A 137 6.69 -14.47 35.69
N GLU A 138 6.08 -14.06 34.58
CA GLU A 138 5.21 -12.86 34.56
C GLU A 138 3.71 -13.22 34.68
N PRO A 139 2.91 -12.46 35.47
CA PRO A 139 1.47 -12.67 35.56
C PRO A 139 0.80 -12.30 34.23
N LYS A 140 0.19 -13.31 33.61
CA LYS A 140 -0.49 -13.21 32.32
C LYS A 140 -1.70 -12.28 32.40
N TYR A 141 -1.57 -11.11 31.80
CA TYR A 141 -2.71 -10.31 31.40
C TYR A 141 -2.57 -10.03 29.91
N PHE A 142 -3.48 -10.62 29.11
CA PHE A 142 -3.66 -10.35 27.67
C PHE A 142 -3.85 -8.84 27.35
N TRP A 143 -4.04 -8.02 28.39
CA TRP A 143 -4.41 -6.61 28.34
C TRP A 143 -3.22 -5.63 28.38
N SER A 144 -1.96 -6.08 28.49
CA SER A 144 -0.80 -5.18 28.63
C SER A 144 -0.10 -4.81 27.32
N ALA A 145 -0.61 -5.26 26.17
CA ALA A 145 0.00 -5.03 24.85
C ALA A 145 -0.75 -4.01 23.97
N TRP A 146 -1.74 -3.30 24.55
CA TRP A 146 -2.49 -2.23 23.89
C TRP A 146 -2.44 -0.94 24.70
#